data_AF-A0A248YHV2-F1
#
_entry.id   AF-A0A248YHV2-F1
#
_cell.length_a   1.000
_cell.length_b   1.000
_cell.length_c   1.000
_cell.angle_alpha   90.00
_cell.angle_beta   90.00
_cell.angle_gamma   90.00
#
_symmetry.space_group_name_H-M   'P 1'
#
loop_
_entity.id
_entity.type
_entity.pdbx_description
1 polymer ?
#
loop_
_entity_poly.entity_id
_entity_poly.type
_entity_poly.pdbx_seq_one_letter_code
_entity_poly.pdbx_strand_id
1 'polypeptide(L)'
;MSGGRWSRGDIDPVEPPDLSRDAWRDPAAALRTLHDWAVRYTTEITSWYLRDKRFKRWASRLLRAAAVVLAVAGGLAPLTSRRDSTWGYALIALAAGCVAFDHFFGLSAGWMRDMTTAQALQARMVRFHLDWAALESRDDTATGIELVDGLLTDVLELTNAETAEWVSQFSTAISALRRQTEQ
;
A
#
# COMPACT_ATOMS: atom_id res chain seq x y z
N MET A 1 -23.53 -21.43 8.10
CA MET A 1 -24.00 -21.07 6.75
C MET A 1 -23.95 -19.55 6.73
N SER A 2 -23.03 -18.89 6.05
CA SER A 2 -22.81 -18.83 4.60
C SER A 2 -21.32 -18.58 4.31
N GLY A 3 -20.82 -19.17 3.23
CA GLY A 3 -19.42 -19.07 2.84
C GLY A 3 -19.09 -17.74 2.18
N GLY A 4 -18.08 -17.05 2.71
CA GLY A 4 -17.39 -15.99 2.00
C GLY A 4 -16.38 -16.60 1.03
N ARG A 5 -16.77 -16.68 -0.25
CA ARG A 5 -15.85 -16.95 -1.34
C ARG A 5 -15.17 -15.63 -1.69
N TRP A 6 -14.02 -15.41 -1.07
CA TRP A 6 -13.16 -14.23 -1.20
C TRP A 6 -12.85 -13.89 -2.65
N SER A 7 -13.19 -12.66 -3.06
CA SER A 7 -12.73 -12.07 -4.33
C SER A 7 -11.34 -11.46 -4.11
N ARG A 8 -10.47 -11.65 -5.09
CA ARG A 8 -9.09 -11.16 -5.05
C ARG A 8 -9.08 -9.67 -5.39
N GLY A 9 -8.81 -8.79 -4.42
CA GLY A 9 -8.23 -7.46 -4.71
C GLY A 9 -8.75 -6.28 -3.90
N ASP A 10 -10.03 -6.27 -3.50
CA ASP A 10 -10.66 -5.10 -2.88
C ASP A 10 -10.65 -5.17 -1.35
N ILE A 11 -10.61 -4.01 -0.70
CA ILE A 11 -10.85 -3.89 0.75
C ILE A 11 -12.35 -4.08 0.95
N ASP A 12 -12.75 -5.21 1.54
CA ASP A 12 -14.13 -5.41 1.95
C ASP A 12 -14.43 -4.45 3.13
N PRO A 13 -15.55 -3.70 3.10
CA PRO A 13 -15.94 -2.85 4.22
C PRO A 13 -16.22 -3.73 5.44
N VAL A 14 -15.43 -3.57 6.50
CA VAL A 14 -15.73 -4.22 7.78
C VAL A 14 -16.95 -3.56 8.38
N GLU A 15 -18.05 -4.30 8.41
CA GLU A 15 -19.31 -3.79 8.96
C GLU A 15 -19.13 -3.36 10.43
N PRO A 16 -19.60 -2.16 10.80
CA PRO A 16 -19.50 -1.68 12.17
C PRO A 16 -20.29 -2.60 13.12
N PRO A 17 -19.89 -2.72 14.39
CA PRO A 17 -20.62 -3.51 15.38
C PRO A 17 -21.98 -2.87 15.66
N ASP A 18 -22.88 -3.62 16.30
CA ASP A 18 -24.15 -3.06 16.77
C ASP A 18 -23.89 -1.98 17.82
N LEU A 19 -24.26 -0.74 17.49
CA LEU A 19 -24.18 0.44 18.35
C LEU A 19 -25.54 0.81 18.95
N SER A 20 -26.52 -0.09 18.89
CA SER A 20 -27.84 0.12 19.47
C SER A 20 -27.76 0.41 20.96
N ARG A 21 -28.78 1.12 21.49
CA ARG A 21 -28.89 1.35 22.95
C ARG A 21 -28.94 0.05 23.75
N ASP A 22 -29.42 -1.04 23.14
CA ASP A 22 -29.51 -2.34 23.81
C ASP A 22 -28.13 -3.00 23.94
N ALA A 23 -27.24 -2.84 22.95
CA ALA A 23 -25.85 -3.29 23.05
C ALA A 23 -25.10 -2.60 24.21
N TRP A 24 -25.36 -1.31 24.43
CA TRP A 24 -24.74 -0.51 25.48
C TRP A 24 -25.32 -0.70 26.89
N ARG A 25 -26.27 -1.63 27.09
CA ARG A 25 -26.75 -1.99 28.43
C ARG A 25 -25.65 -2.61 29.30
N ASP A 26 -24.68 -3.26 28.69
CA ASP A 26 -23.41 -3.67 29.30
C ASP A 26 -22.27 -2.88 28.63
N PRO A 27 -21.89 -1.71 29.18
CA PRO A 27 -20.90 -0.83 28.56
C PRO A 27 -19.53 -1.51 28.39
N ALA A 28 -19.14 -2.37 29.32
CA ALA A 28 -17.86 -3.07 29.24
C ALA A 28 -17.86 -4.11 28.10
N ALA A 29 -18.98 -4.82 27.89
CA ALA A 29 -19.11 -5.74 26.75
C ALA A 29 -19.19 -5.02 25.40
N ALA A 30 -19.95 -3.92 25.33
CA ALA A 30 -20.02 -3.08 24.14
C ALA A 30 -18.65 -2.52 23.77
N LEU A 31 -17.89 -2.05 24.77
CA LEU A 31 -16.55 -1.52 24.57
C LEU A 31 -15.56 -2.58 24.06
N ARG A 32 -15.59 -3.81 24.61
CA ARG A 32 -14.78 -4.92 24.08
C ARG A 32 -15.13 -5.27 22.64
N THR A 33 -16.42 -5.24 22.31
CA THR A 33 -16.89 -5.48 20.94
C THR A 33 -16.36 -4.41 19.97
N LEU A 34 -16.33 -3.15 20.42
CA LEU A 34 -15.76 -2.04 19.67
C LEU A 34 -14.24 -2.17 19.49
N HIS A 35 -13.53 -2.53 20.54
CA HIS A 35 -12.10 -2.82 20.49
C HIS A 35 -11.80 -3.90 19.45
N ASP A 36 -12.46 -5.05 19.54
CA ASP A 36 -12.21 -6.19 18.65
C ASP A 36 -12.51 -5.86 17.19
N TRP A 37 -13.55 -5.06 16.95
CA TRP A 37 -13.86 -4.55 15.64
C TRP A 37 -12.78 -3.60 15.12
N ALA A 38 -12.32 -2.62 15.92
CA ALA A 38 -11.30 -1.66 15.51
C ALA A 38 -9.95 -2.33 15.22
N VAL A 39 -9.57 -3.32 16.04
CA VAL A 39 -8.37 -4.15 15.82
C VAL A 39 -8.51 -4.96 14.54
N ARG A 40 -9.66 -5.59 14.28
CA ARG A 40 -9.90 -6.33 13.05
C ARG A 40 -9.81 -5.42 11.82
N TYR A 41 -10.52 -4.29 11.85
CA TYR A 41 -10.54 -3.30 10.76
C TYR A 41 -9.11 -2.84 10.40
N THR A 42 -8.36 -2.39 11.40
CA THR A 42 -7.00 -1.87 11.18
C THR A 42 -6.04 -2.98 10.72
N THR A 43 -6.20 -4.20 11.23
CA THR A 43 -5.41 -5.37 10.80
C THR A 43 -5.70 -5.74 9.36
N GLU A 44 -6.97 -5.74 8.94
CA GLU A 44 -7.37 -6.04 7.57
C GLU A 44 -6.81 -5.02 6.59
N ILE A 45 -6.94 -3.72 6.88
CA ILE A 45 -6.35 -2.63 6.08
C ILE A 45 -4.83 -2.80 5.98
N THR A 46 -4.14 -2.95 7.12
CA THR A 46 -2.68 -3.16 7.14
C THR A 46 -2.28 -4.38 6.32
N SER A 47 -3.03 -5.48 6.44
CA SER A 47 -2.77 -6.71 5.70
C SER A 47 -3.03 -6.56 4.21
N TRP A 48 -4.03 -5.77 3.80
CA TRP A 48 -4.32 -5.45 2.40
C TRP A 48 -3.14 -4.70 1.78
N TYR A 49 -2.64 -3.67 2.47
CA TYR A 49 -1.41 -2.99 2.06
C TYR A 49 -0.28 -4.00 1.85
N LEU A 50 -0.07 -4.94 2.78
CA LEU A 50 1.03 -5.92 2.73
C LEU A 50 0.84 -7.08 1.73
N ARG A 51 -0.39 -7.49 1.37
CA ARG A 51 -0.69 -8.72 0.59
C ARG A 51 -0.28 -8.62 -0.87
N ASP A 52 -0.39 -7.45 -1.48
CA ASP A 52 -0.12 -7.23 -2.92
C ASP A 52 1.38 -7.11 -3.27
N LYS A 53 2.26 -7.17 -2.27
CA LYS A 53 3.66 -6.70 -2.40
C LYS A 53 4.66 -7.70 -2.99
N ARG A 54 4.38 -9.02 -3.00
CA ARG A 54 5.36 -10.01 -3.45
C ARG A 54 5.52 -10.02 -4.97
N PHE A 55 4.41 -9.91 -5.70
CA PHE A 55 4.40 -9.91 -7.16
C PHE A 55 5.00 -8.61 -7.73
N LYS A 56 4.62 -7.45 -7.18
CA LYS A 56 5.17 -6.14 -7.57
C LYS A 56 6.69 -6.03 -7.32
N ARG A 57 7.17 -6.53 -6.17
CA ARG A 57 8.61 -6.58 -5.83
C ARG A 57 9.40 -7.51 -6.77
N TRP A 58 8.83 -8.65 -7.14
CA TRP A 58 9.47 -9.59 -8.06
C TRP A 58 9.47 -9.06 -9.49
N ALA A 59 8.37 -8.43 -9.92
CA ALA A 59 8.24 -7.83 -11.25
C ALA A 59 9.25 -6.69 -11.49
N SER A 60 9.38 -5.72 -10.58
CA SER A 60 10.36 -4.62 -10.74
C SER A 60 11.81 -5.14 -10.72
N ARG A 61 12.12 -6.13 -9.86
CA ARG A 61 13.46 -6.74 -9.82
C ARG A 61 13.79 -7.56 -11.06
N LEU A 62 12.83 -8.34 -11.56
CA LEU A 62 12.98 -9.04 -12.84
C LEU A 62 13.19 -8.06 -13.97
N LEU A 63 12.43 -6.96 -14.01
CA LEU A 63 12.54 -5.98 -15.08
C LEU A 63 13.90 -5.28 -15.07
N ARG A 64 14.40 -4.91 -13.88
CA ARG A 64 15.72 -4.30 -13.72
C ARG A 64 16.85 -5.29 -14.02
N ALA A 65 16.71 -6.55 -13.61
CA ALA A 65 17.66 -7.61 -13.96
C ALA A 65 17.67 -7.88 -15.48
N ALA A 66 16.49 -7.94 -16.11
CA ALA A 66 16.35 -8.08 -17.55
C ALA A 66 17.01 -6.89 -18.28
N ALA A 67 16.78 -5.65 -17.82
CA ALA A 67 17.41 -4.46 -18.39
C ALA A 67 18.94 -4.53 -18.38
N VAL A 68 19.53 -4.96 -17.25
CA VAL A 68 20.99 -5.13 -17.12
C VAL A 68 21.49 -6.23 -18.05
N VAL A 69 20.83 -7.39 -18.10
CA VAL A 69 21.21 -8.49 -18.98
C VAL A 69 21.15 -8.08 -20.44
N LEU A 70 20.11 -7.35 -20.84
CA LEU A 70 19.91 -6.84 -22.20
C LEU A 70 20.91 -5.75 -22.56
N ALA A 71 21.24 -4.85 -21.62
CA ALA A 71 22.28 -3.84 -21.82
C ALA A 71 23.67 -4.48 -21.99
N VAL A 72 24.00 -5.49 -21.17
CA VAL A 72 25.27 -6.22 -21.25
C VAL A 72 25.34 -7.02 -22.55
N ALA A 73 24.28 -7.75 -22.91
CA ALA A 73 24.22 -8.49 -24.17
C ALA A 73 24.29 -7.55 -25.39
N GLY A 74 23.61 -6.40 -25.33
CA GLY A 74 23.62 -5.38 -26.38
C GLY A 74 24.97 -4.69 -26.55
N GLY A 75 25.66 -4.41 -25.44
CA GLY A 75 27.02 -3.84 -25.45
C GLY A 75 28.09 -4.83 -25.91
N LEU A 76 27.91 -6.13 -25.66
CA LEU A 76 28.85 -7.17 -26.09
C LEU A 76 28.61 -7.65 -27.53
N ALA A 77 27.41 -7.49 -28.09
CA ALA A 77 27.07 -7.89 -29.45
C ALA A 77 27.96 -7.25 -30.56
N PRO A 78 28.32 -5.95 -30.53
CA PRO A 78 29.24 -5.37 -31.50
C PRO A 78 30.68 -5.89 -31.39
N LEU A 79 31.09 -6.41 -30.23
CA LEU A 79 32.46 -6.90 -30.01
C LEU A 79 32.68 -8.32 -30.56
N THR A 80 31.60 -9.07 -30.82
CA THR A 80 31.66 -10.46 -31.29
C THR A 80 31.18 -10.64 -32.72
N SER A 81 30.47 -9.67 -33.31
CA SER A 81 29.94 -9.79 -34.68
C SER A 81 30.85 -9.16 -35.73
N ARG A 82 31.17 -9.95 -36.77
CA ARG A 82 31.92 -9.53 -37.97
C ARG A 82 31.02 -8.99 -39.09
N ARG A 83 29.70 -8.89 -38.87
CA ARG A 83 28.70 -8.38 -39.84
C ARG A 83 27.47 -7.76 -39.14
N ASP A 84 27.01 -6.64 -39.68
CA ASP A 84 25.78 -5.87 -39.37
C ASP A 84 25.29 -5.86 -37.90
N SER A 85 25.73 -4.82 -37.18
CA SER A 85 25.62 -4.59 -35.73
C SER A 85 24.25 -4.07 -35.25
N THR A 86 23.18 -4.21 -36.05
CA THR A 86 21.88 -3.57 -35.80
C THR A 86 21.17 -4.11 -34.54
N TRP A 87 21.43 -5.36 -34.17
CA TRP A 87 20.83 -6.01 -32.99
C TRP A 87 21.38 -5.47 -31.65
N GLY A 88 22.61 -4.94 -31.61
CA GLY A 88 23.18 -4.34 -30.40
C GLY A 88 22.42 -3.07 -29.98
N TYR A 89 22.08 -2.22 -30.94
CA TYR A 89 21.25 -1.04 -30.71
C TYR A 89 19.82 -1.39 -30.27
N ALA A 90 19.23 -2.46 -30.83
CA ALA A 90 17.92 -2.95 -30.40
C ALA A 90 17.93 -3.40 -28.93
N LEU A 91 18.99 -4.08 -28.49
CA LEU A 91 19.15 -4.53 -27.11
C LEU A 91 19.38 -3.36 -26.13
N ILE A 92 20.13 -2.33 -26.54
CA ILE A 92 20.29 -1.09 -25.74
C ILE A 92 18.98 -0.32 -25.65
N ALA A 93 18.24 -0.18 -26.76
CA ALA A 93 16.93 0.47 -26.77
C ALA A 93 15.92 -0.28 -25.89
N LEU A 94 15.96 -1.61 -25.87
CA LEU A 94 15.15 -2.45 -25.00
C LEU A 94 15.52 -2.26 -23.52
N ALA A 95 16.81 -2.16 -23.20
CA ALA A 95 17.26 -1.88 -21.83
C ALA A 95 16.85 -0.48 -21.35
N ALA A 96 17.00 0.55 -22.19
CA ALA A 96 16.51 1.89 -21.92
C ALA A 96 14.97 1.90 -21.75
N GLY A 97 14.26 1.13 -22.58
CA GLY A 97 12.82 0.90 -22.45
C GLY A 97 12.44 0.26 -21.11
N CYS A 98 13.18 -0.74 -20.62
CA CYS A 98 12.93 -1.35 -19.32
C CYS A 98 13.20 -0.39 -18.14
N VAL A 99 14.25 0.44 -18.23
CA VAL A 99 14.53 1.47 -17.20
C VAL A 99 13.48 2.57 -17.21
N ALA A 100 13.10 3.05 -18.40
CA ALA A 100 12.00 3.99 -18.57
C ALA A 100 10.69 3.39 -18.05
N PHE A 101 10.42 2.11 -18.30
CA PHE A 101 9.24 1.42 -17.79
C PHE A 101 9.23 1.34 -16.24
N ASP A 102 10.35 0.98 -15.60
CA ASP A 102 10.46 0.98 -14.12
C ASP A 102 10.23 2.39 -13.53
N HIS A 103 10.68 3.43 -14.25
CA HIS A 103 10.51 4.84 -13.87
C HIS A 103 9.08 5.36 -14.09
N PHE A 104 8.51 5.16 -15.29
CA PHE A 104 7.18 5.63 -15.69
C PHE A 104 6.05 4.91 -14.95
N PHE A 105 6.21 3.62 -14.65
CA PHE A 105 5.18 2.87 -13.91
C PHE A 105 5.27 3.03 -12.40
N GLY A 106 6.28 3.73 -11.86
CA GLY A 106 6.35 4.10 -10.44
C GLY A 106 6.29 2.93 -9.46
N LEU A 107 6.58 1.71 -9.92
CA LEU A 107 6.38 0.46 -9.17
C LEU A 107 7.20 0.41 -7.88
N SER A 108 8.35 1.11 -7.86
CA SER A 108 9.21 1.27 -6.69
C SER A 108 8.75 2.39 -5.75
N ALA A 109 8.21 3.50 -6.28
CA ALA A 109 7.71 4.63 -5.50
C ALA A 109 6.38 4.29 -4.79
N GLY A 110 5.43 3.68 -5.52
CA GLY A 110 4.18 3.19 -4.93
C GLY A 110 4.45 2.16 -3.84
N TRP A 111 5.37 1.21 -4.07
CA TRP A 111 5.73 0.21 -3.07
C TRP A 111 6.33 0.80 -1.78
N MET A 112 7.25 1.76 -1.89
CA MET A 112 7.83 2.40 -0.70
C MET A 112 6.76 3.14 0.09
N ARG A 113 5.85 3.84 -0.61
CA ARG A 113 4.73 4.55 0.01
C ARG A 113 3.76 3.62 0.72
N ASP A 114 3.31 2.56 0.05
CA ASP A 114 2.46 1.52 0.65
C ASP A 114 3.13 0.89 1.89
N MET A 115 4.47 0.82 1.91
CA MET A 115 5.24 0.28 3.03
C MET A 115 5.29 1.25 4.20
N THR A 116 5.54 2.53 3.93
CA THR A 116 5.51 3.59 4.94
C THR A 116 4.13 3.69 5.58
N THR A 117 3.04 3.67 4.80
CA THR A 117 1.67 3.65 5.33
C THR A 117 1.43 2.42 6.21
N ALA A 118 1.81 1.23 5.75
CA ALA A 118 1.66 0.00 6.54
C ALA A 118 2.46 0.03 7.85
N GLN A 119 3.69 0.57 7.84
CA GLN A 119 4.51 0.72 9.04
C GLN A 119 3.92 1.75 10.01
N ALA A 120 3.37 2.86 9.49
CA ALA A 120 2.68 3.85 10.30
C ALA A 120 1.43 3.26 10.97
N LEU A 121 0.61 2.50 10.22
CA LEU A 121 -0.55 1.78 10.74
C LEU A 121 -0.16 0.77 11.83
N GLN A 122 0.91 0.00 11.62
CA GLN A 122 1.43 -0.92 12.64
C GLN A 122 1.90 -0.19 13.90
N ALA A 123 2.60 0.94 13.76
CA ALA A 123 3.04 1.73 14.90
C ALA A 123 1.85 2.28 15.71
N ARG A 124 0.79 2.75 15.03
CA ARG A 124 -0.45 3.19 15.69
C ARG A 124 -1.18 2.05 16.38
N MET A 125 -1.26 0.89 15.75
CA MET A 125 -1.82 -0.30 16.36
C MET A 125 -1.08 -0.69 17.65
N VAL A 126 0.26 -0.69 17.64
CA VAL A 126 1.06 -0.98 18.83
C VAL A 126 0.80 0.03 19.94
N ARG A 127 0.71 1.32 19.62
CA ARG A 127 0.39 2.36 20.62
C ARG A 127 -1.01 2.15 21.21
N PHE A 128 -2.01 1.90 20.37
CA PHE A 128 -3.36 1.59 20.82
C PHE A 128 -3.39 0.41 21.79
N HIS A 129 -2.67 -0.68 21.52
CA HIS A 129 -2.60 -1.84 22.43
C HIS A 129 -1.98 -1.48 23.79
N LEU A 130 -0.97 -0.61 23.81
CA LEU A 130 -0.34 -0.15 25.05
C LEU A 130 -1.28 0.75 25.86
N ASP A 131 -1.95 1.69 25.20
CA ASP A 131 -2.91 2.60 25.83
C ASP A 131 -4.13 1.81 26.35
N TRP A 132 -4.58 0.80 25.60
CA TRP A 132 -5.65 -0.10 26.02
C TRP A 132 -5.28 -0.93 27.25
N ALA A 133 -4.06 -1.47 27.30
CA ALA A 133 -3.59 -2.21 28.48
C ALA A 133 -3.54 -1.32 29.74
N ALA A 134 -3.22 -0.03 29.59
CA ALA A 134 -3.30 0.93 30.69
C ALA A 134 -4.75 1.20 31.10
N LEU A 135 -5.67 1.25 30.14
CA LEU A 135 -7.10 1.47 30.36
C LEU A 135 -7.78 0.32 31.11
N GLU A 136 -7.42 -0.94 30.83
CA GLU A 136 -8.03 -2.11 31.49
C GLU A 136 -7.93 -2.05 33.03
N SER A 137 -6.94 -1.32 33.57
CA SER A 137 -6.79 -1.11 35.01
C SER A 137 -7.77 -0.11 35.63
N ARG A 138 -8.49 0.67 34.81
CA ARG A 138 -9.29 1.83 35.24
C ARG A 138 -10.80 1.67 35.01
N ASP A 139 -11.22 0.67 34.24
CA ASP A 139 -12.61 0.41 33.86
C ASP A 139 -13.35 1.68 33.35
N ASP A 140 -12.62 2.50 32.57
CA ASP A 140 -13.12 3.78 32.07
C ASP A 140 -13.63 3.63 30.63
N THR A 141 -14.95 3.50 30.50
CA THR A 141 -15.57 3.30 29.20
C THR A 141 -15.46 4.52 28.28
N ALA A 142 -15.47 5.74 28.83
CA ALA A 142 -15.40 6.95 28.03
C ALA A 142 -14.02 7.09 27.36
N THR A 143 -12.95 6.91 28.14
CA THR A 143 -11.58 6.88 27.61
C THR A 143 -11.41 5.75 26.59
N GLY A 144 -12.05 4.60 26.79
CA GLY A 144 -12.01 3.50 25.81
C GLY A 144 -12.62 3.85 24.47
N ILE A 145 -13.73 4.58 24.46
CA ILE A 145 -14.35 5.07 23.23
C ILE A 145 -13.41 6.06 22.53
N GLU A 146 -12.79 6.97 23.27
CA GLU A 146 -11.82 7.94 22.72
C GLU A 146 -10.59 7.25 22.10
N LEU A 147 -10.07 6.19 22.72
CA LEU A 147 -8.95 5.42 22.14
C LEU A 147 -9.34 4.74 20.83
N VAL A 148 -10.55 4.18 20.75
CA VAL A 148 -11.06 3.54 19.52
C VAL A 148 -11.26 4.59 18.43
N ASP A 149 -11.89 5.72 18.75
CA ASP A 149 -12.10 6.84 17.81
C ASP A 149 -10.76 7.40 17.28
N GLY A 150 -9.79 7.58 18.17
CA GLY A 150 -8.44 8.04 17.81
C GLY A 150 -7.73 7.08 16.86
N LEU A 151 -7.82 5.76 17.10
CA LEU A 151 -7.25 4.75 16.20
C LEU A 151 -7.91 4.82 14.81
N LEU A 152 -9.23 4.87 14.73
CA LEU A 152 -9.95 4.87 13.45
C LEU A 152 -9.70 6.16 12.67
N THR A 153 -9.63 7.29 13.38
CA THR A 153 -9.28 8.59 12.78
C THR A 153 -7.87 8.55 12.21
N ASP A 154 -6.88 8.06 12.97
CA ASP A 154 -5.49 7.88 12.49
C ASP A 154 -5.45 7.01 11.21
N VAL A 155 -6.22 5.91 11.17
CA VAL A 155 -6.30 5.02 10.01
C VAL A 155 -6.87 5.76 8.80
N LEU A 156 -7.99 6.46 8.97
CA LEU A 156 -8.64 7.21 7.90
C LEU A 156 -7.75 8.35 7.38
N GLU A 157 -7.06 9.07 8.27
CA GLU A 157 -6.12 10.12 7.90
C GLU A 157 -4.95 9.57 7.09
N LEU A 158 -4.34 8.45 7.52
CA LEU A 158 -3.25 7.81 6.80
C LEU A 158 -3.66 7.36 5.39
N THR A 159 -4.84 6.75 5.25
CA THR A 159 -5.37 6.32 3.94
C THR A 159 -5.76 7.51 3.06
N ASN A 160 -6.33 8.56 3.62
CA ASN A 160 -6.71 9.76 2.88
C ASN A 160 -5.50 10.58 2.43
N ALA A 161 -4.48 10.71 3.28
CA ALA A 161 -3.23 11.38 2.93
C ALA A 161 -2.56 10.72 1.73
N GLU A 162 -2.57 9.38 1.68
CA GLU A 162 -2.07 8.64 0.54
C GLU A 162 -2.87 8.92 -0.74
N THR A 163 -4.20 8.95 -0.64
CA THR A 163 -5.08 9.23 -1.79
C THR A 163 -4.85 10.65 -2.32
N ALA A 164 -4.73 11.63 -1.43
CA ALA A 164 -4.46 13.02 -1.80
C ALA A 164 -3.09 13.18 -2.48
N GLU A 165 -2.06 12.52 -1.96
CA GLU A 165 -0.74 12.53 -2.56
C GLU A 165 -0.73 11.87 -3.95
N TRP A 166 -1.49 10.78 -4.13
CA TRP A 166 -1.63 10.13 -5.44
C TRP A 166 -2.27 11.07 -6.48
N VAL A 167 -3.35 11.77 -6.11
CA VAL A 167 -4.01 12.76 -6.98
C VAL A 167 -3.06 13.90 -7.34
N SER A 168 -2.24 14.37 -6.39
CA SER A 168 -1.23 15.40 -6.63
C SER A 168 -0.15 14.95 -7.62
N GLN A 169 0.41 13.75 -7.43
CA GLN A 169 1.41 13.18 -8.33
C GLN A 169 0.82 12.96 -9.74
N PHE A 170 -0.41 12.46 -9.82
CA PHE A 170 -1.11 12.25 -11.08
C PHE A 170 -1.35 13.57 -11.82
N SER A 171 -1.89 14.60 -11.15
CA SER A 171 -2.11 15.91 -11.74
C SER A 171 -0.81 16.57 -12.23
N THR A 172 0.28 16.40 -11.48
CA THR A 172 1.62 16.87 -11.87
C THR A 172 2.11 16.16 -13.13
N ALA A 173 1.93 14.83 -13.22
CA ALA A 173 2.31 14.04 -14.39
C ALA A 173 1.53 14.45 -15.66
N ILE A 174 0.21 14.66 -15.54
CA ILE A 174 -0.63 15.15 -16.65
C ILE A 174 -0.18 16.55 -17.10
N SER A 175 0.16 17.43 -16.15
CA SER A 175 0.65 18.78 -16.43
C SER A 175 2.02 18.81 -17.11
N ALA A 176 2.89 17.84 -16.81
CA ALA A 176 4.17 17.68 -17.49
C ALA A 176 3.99 17.16 -18.92
N LEU A 177 3.11 16.17 -19.12
CA LEU A 177 2.81 15.59 -20.43
C LEU A 177 2.24 16.65 -21.40
N ARG A 178 1.29 17.46 -20.93
CA ARG A 178 0.69 18.53 -21.75
C ARG A 178 1.71 19.56 -22.24
N ARG A 179 2.66 19.94 -21.39
CA ARG A 179 3.74 20.88 -21.75
C ARG A 179 4.69 20.32 -22.80
N GLN A 180 4.89 19.00 -22.83
CA GLN A 180 5.73 18.35 -23.84
C GLN A 180 5.03 18.22 -25.20
N THR A 181 3.70 18.14 -25.24
CA THR A 181 2.93 18.07 -26.49
C THR A 181 2.67 19.44 -27.14
N GLU A 182 2.86 20.52 -26.38
CA GLU A 182 2.72 21.91 -26.86
C GLU A 182 4.07 22.51 -27.33
N GLN A 183 5.16 21.72 -27.31
CA GLN A 183 6.50 22.04 -27.86
C GLN A 183 6.76 21.30 -29.17
#